data_AF-A0A7G1QCV5-F1
#
_entry.id   AF-A0A7G1QCV5-F1
#
_cell.length_a   1.000
_cell.length_b   1.000
_cell.length_c   1.000
_cell.angle_alpha   90.00
_cell.angle_beta   90.00
_cell.angle_gamma   90.00
#
_symmetry.space_group_name_H-M   'P 1'
#
loop_
_entity.id
_entity.type
_entity.pdbx_description
1 polymer ?
#
loop_
_entity_poly.entity_id
_entity_poly.type
_entity_poly.pdbx_seq_one_letter_code
_entity_poly.pdbx_strand_id
1 'polypeptide(L)'
;MAKEGNGKDYIPWLTVQEILSSSQSNRICFHKTGRIHHLLSDLELAIFLSLEWENSMLDIREQFPLLPSDTKQIALDSGIKHPAIRGVDQVMLTDFLVD
;
A
#
# COMPACT_ATOMS: atom_id res chain seq x y z
N MET A 1 15.27 -3.01 3.51
CA MET A 1 14.80 -2.37 4.75
C MET A 1 13.30 -2.50 4.76
N ALA A 2 12.74 -3.31 5.67
CA ALA A 2 11.30 -3.40 5.84
C ALA A 2 10.79 -2.08 6.41
N LYS A 3 9.83 -1.44 5.74
CA LYS A 3 9.13 -0.30 6.29
C LYS A 3 8.08 -0.87 7.26
N GLU A 4 8.42 -0.87 8.54
CA GLU A 4 7.59 -1.37 9.64
C GLU A 4 6.97 -0.18 10.38
N GLY A 5 5.79 -0.37 10.95
CA GLY A 5 5.11 0.66 11.74
C GLY A 5 3.60 0.45 11.77
N ASN A 6 2.93 1.15 12.68
CA ASN A 6 1.46 1.16 12.81
C ASN A 6 1.00 2.59 13.12
N GLY A 7 -0.25 2.90 12.78
CA GLY A 7 -0.86 4.21 13.00
C GLY A 7 -0.02 5.33 12.43
N LYS A 8 0.31 6.32 13.26
CA LYS A 8 1.11 7.51 12.89
C LYS A 8 2.54 7.19 12.42
N ASP A 9 3.10 6.05 12.87
CA ASP A 9 4.50 5.68 12.64
C ASP A 9 4.66 4.80 11.39
N TYR A 10 3.54 4.41 10.75
CA TYR A 10 3.58 3.64 9.52
C TYR A 10 4.10 4.47 8.34
N ILE A 11 4.97 3.85 7.53
CA ILE A 11 5.53 4.43 6.32
C ILE A 11 5.14 3.53 5.13
N PRO A 12 4.37 4.02 4.15
CA PRO A 12 3.94 3.22 3.01
C PRO A 12 5.12 2.80 2.13
N TRP A 13 4.99 1.65 1.46
CA TRP A 13 6.05 1.16 0.57
C TRP A 13 6.28 2.10 -0.61
N LEU A 14 5.18 2.54 -1.24
CA LEU A 14 5.19 3.55 -2.29
C LEU A 14 4.60 4.87 -1.79
N THR A 15 5.18 5.94 -2.27
CA THR A 15 4.67 7.30 -2.11
C THR A 15 4.27 7.88 -3.45
N VAL A 16 3.47 8.95 -3.43
CA VAL A 16 3.06 9.69 -4.62
C VAL A 16 4.24 10.20 -5.48
N GLN A 17 5.44 10.33 -4.91
CA GLN A 17 6.65 10.76 -5.64
C GLN A 17 7.30 9.63 -6.43
N GLU A 18 7.03 8.38 -6.07
CA GLU A 18 7.65 7.18 -6.66
C GLU A 18 6.88 6.66 -7.88
N ILE A 19 5.73 7.27 -8.19
CA ILE A 19 4.92 6.93 -9.37
C ILE A 19 5.28 7.85 -10.54
N LEU A 20 5.53 7.25 -11.71
CA LEU A 20 5.82 7.96 -12.96
C LEU A 20 4.56 8.17 -13.83
N SER A 21 3.36 7.91 -13.30
CA SER A 21 2.12 7.87 -14.08
C SER A 21 1.45 9.24 -14.20
N SER A 22 0.66 9.40 -15.28
CA SER A 22 -0.23 10.53 -15.53
C SER A 22 -1.52 10.50 -14.69
N SER A 23 -1.64 9.53 -13.76
CA SER A 23 -2.83 9.36 -12.93
C SER A 23 -2.79 10.32 -11.75
N GLN A 24 -3.96 10.82 -11.36
CA GLN A 24 -4.10 11.73 -10.24
C GLN A 24 -3.75 11.01 -8.93
N SER A 25 -2.72 11.52 -8.24
CA SER A 25 -2.33 11.07 -6.90
C SER A 25 -2.86 12.03 -5.85
N ASN A 26 -3.24 11.53 -4.69
CA ASN A 26 -3.83 12.32 -3.62
C ASN A 26 -3.01 12.17 -2.32
N ARG A 27 -2.88 13.28 -1.57
CA ARG A 27 -2.34 13.31 -0.21
C ARG A 27 -3.41 13.82 0.72
N ILE A 28 -3.89 12.98 1.62
CA ILE A 28 -4.97 13.30 2.55
C ILE A 28 -4.55 12.99 3.98
N CYS A 29 -4.96 13.85 4.93
CA CYS A 29 -4.68 13.63 6.34
C CYS A 29 -5.81 12.80 6.95
N PHE A 30 -5.49 11.66 7.55
CA PHE A 30 -6.45 10.85 8.29
C PHE A 30 -6.57 11.40 9.71
N HIS A 31 -7.77 11.82 10.11
CA HIS A 31 -7.94 12.51 11.39
C HIS A 31 -7.67 11.61 12.61
N LYS A 32 -7.77 10.28 12.46
CA LYS A 32 -7.60 9.32 13.57
C LYS A 32 -6.13 8.99 13.86
N THR A 33 -5.31 8.83 12.83
CA THR A 33 -3.87 8.51 12.99
C THR A 33 -2.98 9.76 12.90
N GLY A 34 -3.51 10.88 12.37
CA GLY A 34 -2.80 12.14 12.25
C GLY A 34 -1.67 12.14 11.22
N ARG A 35 -1.65 11.16 10.29
CA ARG A 35 -0.66 11.07 9.23
C ARG A 35 -1.24 11.39 7.85
N ILE A 36 -0.34 11.72 6.94
CA ILE A 36 -0.67 11.92 5.53
C ILE A 36 -0.61 10.57 4.82
N HIS A 37 -1.72 10.15 4.23
CA HIS A 37 -1.80 8.95 3.41
C HIS A 37 -1.43 9.26 1.96
N HIS A 38 -0.79 8.31 1.29
CA HIS A 38 -0.34 8.40 -0.10
C HIS A 38 -1.21 7.51 -1.00
N LEU A 39 -2.16 8.14 -1.71
CA LEU A 39 -3.14 7.44 -2.54
C LEU A 39 -2.79 7.66 -4.00
N LEU A 40 -2.67 6.57 -4.75
CA LEU A 40 -2.07 6.53 -6.08
C LEU A 40 -3.12 6.62 -7.22
N SER A 41 -4.40 6.65 -6.85
CA SER A 41 -5.53 6.78 -7.77
C SER A 41 -6.77 7.40 -7.09
N ASP A 42 -7.74 7.85 -7.89
CA ASP A 42 -9.04 8.32 -7.38
C ASP A 42 -9.88 7.18 -6.80
N LEU A 43 -9.68 5.94 -7.28
CA LEU A 43 -10.34 4.77 -6.71
C LEU A 43 -9.83 4.49 -5.29
N GLU A 44 -8.52 4.57 -5.07
CA GLU A 44 -7.95 4.49 -3.73
C GLU A 44 -8.45 5.61 -2.82
N LEU A 45 -8.64 6.83 -3.35
CA LEU A 45 -9.27 7.92 -2.59
C LEU A 45 -10.70 7.59 -2.17
N ALA A 46 -11.52 7.09 -3.09
CA ALA A 46 -12.90 6.71 -2.78
C ALA A 46 -12.98 5.59 -1.71
N ILE A 47 -12.10 4.60 -1.80
CA ILE A 47 -12.01 3.51 -0.82
C ILE A 47 -11.52 4.05 0.53
N PHE A 48 -10.46 4.86 0.54
CA PHE A 48 -9.92 5.46 1.74
C PHE A 48 -10.97 6.27 2.51
N LEU A 49 -11.71 7.15 1.82
CA LEU A 49 -12.78 7.95 2.45
C LEU A 49 -13.90 7.08 3.02
N SER A 50 -14.20 5.95 2.36
CA SER A 50 -15.20 5.00 2.84
C SER A 50 -14.73 4.29 4.11
N LEU A 51 -13.45 3.88 4.17
CA LEU A 51 -12.84 3.27 5.35
C LEU A 51 -12.70 4.27 6.52
N GLU A 52 -12.32 5.51 6.23
CA GLU A 52 -12.18 6.57 7.24
C GLU A 52 -13.51 6.82 7.98
N TRP A 53 -14.63 6.77 7.25
CA TRP A 53 -15.97 6.99 7.79
C TRP A 53 -16.42 5.91 8.79
N GLU A 54 -15.87 4.70 8.71
CA GLU A 54 -16.23 3.62 9.61
C GLU A 54 -15.73 3.89 11.04
N ASN A 55 -16.65 3.92 12.01
CA ASN A 55 -16.32 4.25 13.40
C ASN A 55 -15.39 3.22 14.04
N SER A 56 -15.47 1.96 13.63
CA SER A 56 -14.59 0.90 14.12
C SER A 56 -13.19 0.94 13.52
N MET A 57 -12.93 1.77 12.51
CA MET A 57 -11.64 1.80 11.83
C MET A 57 -10.56 2.42 12.75
N LEU A 58 -9.54 1.63 13.12
CA LEU A 58 -8.47 2.03 14.03
C LEU A 58 -7.20 2.42 13.27
N ASP A 59 -6.83 1.64 12.25
CA ASP A 59 -5.68 1.92 11.40
C ASP A 59 -5.96 1.57 9.94
N ILE A 60 -5.39 2.36 9.04
CA ILE A 60 -5.39 2.11 7.61
C ILE A 60 -3.94 2.19 7.19
N ARG A 61 -3.40 1.15 6.57
CA ARG A 61 -2.01 1.08 6.10
C ARG A 61 -2.02 0.90 4.60
N GLU A 62 -1.79 2.00 3.88
CA GLU A 62 -1.79 2.00 2.42
C GLU A 62 -0.48 1.50 1.84
N GLN A 63 -0.52 0.95 0.62
CA GLN A 63 0.66 0.49 -0.12
C GLN A 63 1.50 -0.49 0.71
N PHE A 64 0.82 -1.46 1.32
CA PHE A 64 1.40 -2.39 2.28
C PHE A 64 2.25 -3.46 1.58
N PRO A 65 3.55 -3.60 1.92
CA PRO A 65 4.42 -4.55 1.25
C PRO A 65 4.20 -5.99 1.70
N LEU A 66 4.04 -6.89 0.74
CA LEU A 66 4.04 -8.33 0.99
C LEU A 66 5.47 -8.85 1.08
N LEU A 67 5.69 -9.85 1.94
CA LEU A 67 7.02 -10.42 2.15
C LEU A 67 7.51 -11.11 0.86
N PRO A 68 8.66 -10.69 0.27
CA PRO A 68 9.08 -11.22 -1.02
C PRO A 68 9.40 -12.72 -1.03
N SER A 69 9.80 -13.30 0.11
CA SER A 69 9.98 -14.76 0.21
C SER A 69 8.65 -15.50 0.00
N ASP A 70 7.58 -14.97 0.58
CA ASP A 70 6.27 -15.61 0.58
C ASP A 70 5.63 -15.48 -0.80
N THR A 71 5.69 -14.30 -1.41
CA THR A 71 5.15 -14.08 -2.77
C THR A 71 5.89 -14.93 -3.81
N LYS A 72 7.21 -15.11 -3.65
CA LYS A 72 7.99 -16.02 -4.49
C LYS A 72 7.59 -17.47 -4.31
N GLN A 73 7.43 -17.92 -3.06
CA GLN A 73 7.00 -19.28 -2.80
C GLN A 73 5.60 -19.54 -3.38
N ILE A 74 4.65 -18.63 -3.16
CA ILE A 74 3.30 -18.70 -3.73
C ILE A 74 3.34 -18.76 -5.26
N ALA A 75 4.19 -17.96 -5.91
CA ALA A 75 4.34 -17.96 -7.36
C ALA A 75 4.86 -19.32 -7.88
N LEU A 76 5.86 -19.90 -7.20
CA LEU A 76 6.38 -21.24 -7.51
C LEU A 76 5.30 -22.32 -7.34
N ASP A 77 4.62 -22.33 -6.20
CA ASP A 77 3.59 -23.32 -5.86
C ASP A 77 2.39 -23.23 -6.82
N SER A 78 2.07 -22.01 -7.27
CA SER A 78 0.95 -21.76 -8.20
C SER A 78 1.33 -21.93 -9.66
N GLY A 79 2.62 -22.15 -9.99
CA GLY A 79 3.11 -22.20 -11.37
C GLY A 79 2.98 -20.87 -12.13
N ILE A 80 2.93 -19.74 -11.43
CA ILE A 80 2.81 -18.40 -12.01
C ILE A 80 4.18 -17.71 -11.95
N LYS A 81 4.53 -16.96 -12.99
CA LYS A 81 5.77 -16.16 -12.98
C LYS A 81 5.66 -15.01 -11.97
N HIS A 82 6.59 -14.95 -11.02
CA HIS A 82 6.67 -13.83 -10.08
C HIS A 82 6.90 -12.49 -10.81
N PRO A 83 6.25 -11.39 -10.40
CA PRO A 83 6.46 -10.08 -11.00
C PRO A 83 7.93 -9.63 -10.97
N ALA A 84 8.45 -9.21 -12.11
CA ALA A 84 9.81 -8.72 -12.26
C ALA A 84 9.90 -7.61 -13.33
N ILE A 85 10.68 -6.57 -13.05
CA ILE A 85 10.96 -5.47 -13.98
C ILE A 85 12.45 -5.53 -14.33
N ARG A 86 12.77 -5.65 -15.62
CA ARG A 86 14.16 -5.76 -16.12
C ARG A 86 14.97 -6.87 -15.43
N GLY A 87 14.32 -7.99 -15.12
CA GLY A 87 14.95 -9.15 -14.48
C GLY A 87 15.12 -9.03 -12.96
N VAL A 88 14.64 -7.96 -12.34
CA VAL A 88 14.65 -7.78 -10.88
C VAL A 88 13.25 -8.04 -10.34
N ASP A 89 13.13 -9.00 -9.42
CA ASP A 89 11.87 -9.29 -8.73
C ASP A 89 11.36 -8.06 -7.98
N GLN A 90 10.07 -7.80 -8.09
CA GLN A 90 9.43 -6.64 -7.47
C GLN A 90 8.76 -7.04 -6.16
N VAL A 91 8.80 -6.15 -5.17
CA VAL A 91 7.97 -6.30 -3.96
C VAL A 91 6.53 -6.05 -4.36
N MET A 92 5.67 -7.05 -4.14
CA MET A 92 4.23 -6.91 -4.37
C MET A 92 3.58 -6.19 -3.20
N LEU A 93 2.54 -5.41 -3.48
CA LEU A 93 1.84 -4.61 -2.50
C LEU A 93 0.36 -4.96 -2.48
N THR A 94 -0.29 -4.65 -1.36
CA THR A 94 -1.74 -4.52 -1.27
C THR A 94 -2.07 -3.06 -0.99
N ASP A 95 -3.12 -2.54 -1.64
CA ASP A 95 -3.45 -1.11 -1.57
C ASP A 95 -3.80 -0.68 -0.14
N PHE A 96 -4.51 -1.50 0.63
CA PHE A 96 -4.88 -1.23 2.02
C PHE A 96 -4.81 -2.48 2.90
N LEU A 97 -4.18 -2.34 4.06
CA LEU A 97 -4.33 -3.22 5.21
C LEU A 97 -5.07 -2.45 6.32
N VAL A 98 -6.12 -3.05 6.88
CA VAL A 98 -7.08 -2.37 7.76
C VAL A 98 -7.22 -3.12 9.08
N ASP A 99 -7.23 -2.40 10.21
CA ASP A 99 -7.37 -2.93 11.58
C ASP A 99 -8.39 -2.17 12.44
#